data_AF-A0AAN4EX38-F1
#
_entry.id   AF-A0AAN4EX38-F1
#
_cell.length_a   1.000
_cell.length_b   1.000
_cell.length_c   1.000
_cell.angle_alpha   90.00
_cell.angle_beta   90.00
_cell.angle_gamma   90.00
#
_symmetry.space_group_name_H-M   'P 1'
#
loop_
_entity.id
_entity.type
_entity.pdbx_description
1 polymer ?
#
loop_
_entity_poly.entity_id
_entity_poly.type
_entity_poly.pdbx_seq_one_letter_code
_entity_poly.pdbx_strand_id
1 'polypeptide(L)'
;MQLCEQDIFISDEQIDKATALQRVSEKLVTAGNTTPEYLQGMLDREAQISTYLGNGIAIPHGTPETRHAVLNTGVKVIIFRQGVAWGDDNIAHMVTGIAARSNEHLEILRQLTRVLSDDSVPQALQKAKTPSEVLTILTGTDTDNNPQEEGIAGEQATFVIHNPHGLHARPSAVLVKFIKQLDCAVTIENLDNNTGPVDGKNLMKVVSLGAKNGHRMRFTAQGADAQRALHEIGQRIGQGLGEMVSVPVTPPPEAARQKRSWLSRLFN
;
A
#
# COMPACT_ATOMS: atom_id res chain seq x y z
N MET A 1 1.91 11.43 -15.97
CA MET A 1 2.73 10.24 -16.25
C MET A 1 2.53 9.26 -15.10
N GLN A 2 2.40 7.97 -15.39
CA GLN A 2 2.21 6.93 -14.38
C GLN A 2 3.48 6.07 -14.32
N LEU A 3 4.01 5.86 -13.11
CA LEU A 3 5.17 4.98 -12.89
C LEU A 3 4.78 3.53 -13.25
N CYS A 4 5.67 2.82 -13.94
CA CYS A 4 5.49 1.40 -14.24
C CYS A 4 6.79 0.60 -14.01
N GLU A 5 6.70 -0.73 -14.09
CA GLU A 5 7.80 -1.63 -13.72
C GLU A 5 9.10 -1.39 -14.51
N GLN A 6 9.00 -1.00 -15.79
CA GLN A 6 10.16 -0.68 -16.64
C GLN A 6 10.96 0.54 -16.16
N ASP A 7 10.38 1.37 -15.31
CA ASP A 7 11.02 2.56 -14.75
C ASP A 7 11.72 2.27 -13.42
N ILE A 8 11.59 1.05 -12.89
CA ILE A 8 12.08 0.64 -11.57
C ILE A 8 13.23 -0.35 -11.70
N PHE A 9 14.31 -0.07 -10.98
CA PHE A 9 15.51 -0.90 -10.91
C PHE A 9 15.87 -1.19 -9.46
N ILE A 10 16.51 -2.33 -9.21
CA ILE A 10 16.94 -2.74 -7.87
C ILE A 10 18.45 -3.00 -7.93
N SER A 11 19.16 -2.52 -6.91
CA SER A 11 20.60 -2.69 -6.75
C SER A 11 20.93 -3.17 -5.34
N ASP A 12 21.85 -4.13 -5.29
CA ASP A 12 22.48 -4.64 -4.07
C ASP A 12 23.88 -4.06 -3.84
N GLU A 13 24.37 -3.25 -4.78
CA GLU A 13 25.67 -2.62 -4.67
C GLU A 13 25.65 -1.59 -3.55
N GLN A 14 26.67 -1.64 -2.68
CA GLN A 14 26.94 -0.58 -1.72
C GLN A 14 27.76 0.50 -2.43
N ILE A 15 27.15 1.66 -2.64
CA ILE A 15 27.74 2.76 -3.42
C ILE A 15 27.59 4.10 -2.70
N ASP A 16 28.36 5.09 -3.17
CA ASP A 16 28.25 6.46 -2.71
C ASP A 16 27.17 7.26 -3.45
N LYS A 17 26.86 8.45 -2.93
CA LYS A 17 25.86 9.37 -3.48
C LYS A 17 26.18 9.77 -4.93
N ALA A 18 27.45 10.03 -5.25
CA ALA A 18 27.85 10.45 -6.58
C ALA A 18 27.58 9.35 -7.62
N THR A 19 27.92 8.10 -7.29
CA THR A 19 27.64 6.94 -8.12
C THR A 19 26.13 6.72 -8.25
N ALA A 20 25.34 6.89 -7.18
CA ALA A 20 23.88 6.78 -7.26
C ALA A 20 23.25 7.81 -8.22
N LEU A 21 23.73 9.06 -8.18
CA LEU A 21 23.34 10.13 -9.12
C LEU A 21 23.71 9.77 -10.56
N GLN A 22 24.93 9.27 -10.78
CA GLN A 22 25.36 8.80 -12.09
C GLN A 22 24.46 7.68 -12.61
N ARG A 23 24.20 6.64 -11.81
CA ARG A 23 23.35 5.50 -12.20
C ARG A 23 21.95 5.93 -12.61
N VAL A 24 21.32 6.81 -11.84
CA VAL A 24 19.96 7.25 -12.17
C VAL A 24 19.94 8.13 -13.42
N SER A 25 20.96 8.97 -13.61
CA SER A 25 21.14 9.74 -14.86
C SER A 25 21.34 8.81 -16.07
N GLU A 26 22.16 7.77 -15.96
CA GLU A 26 22.37 6.79 -17.03
C GLU A 26 21.06 6.09 -17.43
N LYS A 27 20.18 5.79 -16.47
CA LYS A 27 18.84 5.23 -16.77
C LYS A 27 17.97 6.21 -17.54
N LEU A 28 18.00 7.50 -17.18
CA LEU A 28 17.28 8.56 -17.89
C LEU A 28 17.81 8.74 -19.33
N VAL A 29 19.15 8.73 -19.50
CA VAL A 29 19.79 8.83 -20.82
C VAL A 29 19.44 7.62 -21.69
N THR A 30 19.56 6.41 -21.15
CA THR A 30 19.25 5.16 -21.87
C THR A 30 17.79 5.11 -22.33
N ALA A 31 16.88 5.67 -21.54
CA ALA A 31 15.46 5.76 -21.89
C ALA A 31 15.13 6.93 -22.84
N GLY A 32 16.12 7.72 -23.27
CA GLY A 32 15.92 8.88 -24.14
C GLY A 32 15.21 10.06 -23.47
N ASN A 33 15.24 10.12 -22.13
CA ASN A 33 14.66 11.23 -21.38
C ASN A 33 15.59 12.45 -21.38
N THR A 34 16.90 12.22 -21.31
CA THR A 34 17.90 13.29 -21.18
C THR A 34 19.17 13.03 -22.01
N THR A 35 19.96 14.08 -22.26
CA THR A 35 21.35 13.95 -22.72
C THR A 35 22.28 13.63 -21.52
N PRO A 36 23.52 13.15 -21.74
CA PRO A 36 24.49 12.89 -20.66
C PRO A 36 24.84 14.13 -19.82
N GLU A 37 24.70 15.33 -20.38
CA GLU A 37 24.96 16.61 -19.69
C GLU A 37 24.04 16.84 -18.49
N TYR A 38 22.89 16.16 -18.45
CA TYR A 38 21.91 16.30 -17.37
C TYR A 38 22.46 15.89 -16.01
N LEU A 39 23.44 14.97 -15.97
CA LEU A 39 24.11 14.55 -14.73
C LEU A 39 24.73 15.74 -14.00
N GLN A 40 25.36 16.66 -14.73
CA GLN A 40 25.97 17.85 -14.12
C GLN A 40 24.92 18.70 -13.40
N GLY A 41 23.75 18.86 -14.00
CA GLY A 41 22.63 19.56 -13.37
C GLY A 41 22.14 18.89 -12.10
N MET A 42 22.10 17.55 -12.05
CA MET A 42 21.71 16.81 -10.85
C MET A 42 22.74 16.99 -9.72
N LEU A 43 24.03 16.98 -10.07
CA LEU A 43 25.13 17.22 -9.12
C LEU A 43 25.10 18.65 -8.58
N ASP A 44 24.95 19.64 -9.45
CA ASP A 44 24.87 21.06 -9.07
C ASP A 44 23.67 21.32 -8.15
N ARG A 45 22.52 20.71 -8.46
CA ARG A 45 21.30 20.82 -7.64
C ARG A 45 21.49 20.21 -6.26
N GLU A 46 22.09 19.03 -6.18
CA GLU A 46 22.37 18.33 -4.92
C GLU A 46 23.40 19.09 -4.06
N ALA A 47 24.37 19.76 -4.69
CA ALA A 47 25.37 20.57 -3.99
C ALA A 47 24.80 21.83 -3.32
N GLN A 48 23.69 22.36 -3.84
CA GLN A 48 23.01 23.51 -3.24
C GLN A 48 22.27 23.13 -1.95
N ILE A 49 21.41 22.11 -2.04
CA ILE A 49 20.59 21.60 -0.94
C ILE A 49 20.34 20.11 -1.21
N SER A 50 20.49 19.28 -0.18
CA SER A 50 20.19 17.84 -0.25
C SER A 50 18.81 17.60 -0.86
N THR A 51 18.75 16.67 -1.82
CA THR A 51 17.49 16.21 -2.44
C THR A 51 16.82 15.07 -1.67
N TYR A 52 17.32 14.75 -0.47
CA TYR A 52 16.67 13.86 0.46
C TYR A 52 15.36 14.48 0.99
N LEU A 53 14.27 13.72 0.96
CA LEU A 53 12.95 14.18 1.38
C LEU A 53 12.48 13.59 2.70
N GLY A 54 13.21 12.63 3.26
CA GLY A 54 12.78 11.86 4.43
C GLY A 54 12.49 10.40 4.10
N ASN A 55 12.38 9.60 5.16
CA ASN A 55 11.95 8.20 5.09
C ASN A 55 12.66 7.35 4.02
N GLY A 56 13.98 7.52 3.89
CA GLY A 56 14.78 6.74 2.95
C GLY A 56 14.65 7.14 1.48
N ILE A 57 14.07 8.29 1.16
CA ILE A 57 13.78 8.70 -0.23
C ILE A 57 14.59 9.95 -0.60
N ALA A 58 15.28 9.88 -1.74
CA ALA A 58 15.92 11.01 -2.40
C ALA A 58 15.37 11.22 -3.81
N ILE A 59 15.22 12.49 -4.22
CA ILE A 59 14.63 12.87 -5.52
C ILE A 59 15.55 13.82 -6.27
N PRO A 60 16.69 13.32 -6.78
CA PRO A 60 17.59 14.16 -7.52
C PRO A 60 16.99 14.55 -8.88
N HIS A 61 17.23 15.81 -9.25
CA HIS A 61 16.74 16.43 -10.49
C HIS A 61 17.72 17.51 -10.92
N GLY A 62 17.70 17.86 -12.21
CA GLY A 62 18.56 18.91 -12.76
C GLY A 62 18.15 20.32 -12.34
N THR A 63 19.05 21.27 -12.54
CA THR A 63 18.81 22.71 -12.36
C THR A 63 18.08 23.34 -13.56
N PRO A 64 17.52 24.56 -13.43
CA PRO A 64 16.96 25.30 -14.56
C PRO A 64 17.92 25.47 -15.74
N GLU A 65 19.22 25.63 -15.49
CA GLU A 65 20.25 25.84 -16.50
C GLU A 65 20.44 24.61 -17.39
N THR A 66 20.22 23.40 -16.83
CA THR A 66 20.35 22.12 -17.55
C THR A 66 19.05 21.64 -18.18
N ARG A 67 17.99 22.46 -18.19
CA ARG A 67 16.69 22.10 -18.77
C ARG A 67 16.76 21.75 -20.26
N HIS A 68 17.70 22.34 -20.99
CA HIS A 68 17.93 22.05 -22.40
C HIS A 68 18.39 20.59 -22.66
N ALA A 69 18.99 19.95 -21.65
CA ALA A 69 19.38 18.55 -21.69
C ALA A 69 18.19 17.57 -21.50
N VAL A 70 16.98 18.06 -21.20
CA VAL A 70 15.78 17.24 -21.10
C VAL A 70 15.10 17.12 -22.46
N LEU A 71 15.16 15.92 -23.04
CA LEU A 71 14.54 15.57 -24.32
C LEU A 71 13.05 15.25 -24.14
N ASN A 72 12.72 14.42 -23.14
CA ASN A 72 11.37 13.97 -22.82
C ASN A 72 11.17 13.87 -21.30
N THR A 73 9.99 14.24 -20.80
CA THR A 73 9.65 14.01 -19.38
C THR A 73 9.72 12.52 -19.05
N GLY A 74 10.35 12.17 -17.93
CA GLY A 74 10.48 10.80 -17.48
C GLY A 74 10.97 10.68 -16.04
N VAL A 75 10.71 9.53 -15.44
CA VAL A 75 11.18 9.16 -14.11
C VAL A 75 11.90 7.83 -14.20
N LYS A 76 12.95 7.68 -13.38
CA LYS A 76 13.61 6.40 -13.13
C LYS A 76 13.83 6.24 -11.64
N VAL A 77 13.44 5.09 -11.11
CA VAL A 77 13.55 4.74 -9.69
C VAL A 77 14.61 3.67 -9.55
N ILE A 78 15.56 3.88 -8.65
CA ILE A 78 16.52 2.85 -8.25
C ILE A 78 16.37 2.60 -6.76
N ILE A 79 16.13 1.34 -6.39
CA ILE A 79 16.14 0.88 -5.01
C ILE A 79 17.54 0.36 -4.66
N PHE A 80 18.17 0.97 -3.68
CA PHE A 80 19.45 0.55 -3.12
C PHE A 80 19.20 -0.16 -1.79
N ARG A 81 19.17 -1.50 -1.82
CA ARG A 81 18.77 -2.31 -0.64
C ARG A 81 19.74 -2.18 0.53
N GLN A 82 21.01 -1.92 0.25
CA GLN A 82 22.03 -1.61 1.28
C GLN A 82 21.97 -0.15 1.77
N GLY A 83 21.21 0.70 1.10
CA GLY A 83 21.14 2.14 1.36
C GLY A 83 22.37 2.90 0.82
N VAL A 84 22.16 4.18 0.53
CA VAL A 84 23.19 5.13 0.10
C VAL A 84 23.21 6.28 1.09
N ALA A 85 24.38 6.59 1.65
CA ALA A 85 24.53 7.75 2.53
C ALA A 85 24.23 9.04 1.74
N TRP A 86 23.29 9.84 2.23
CA TRP A 86 22.77 11.03 1.55
C TRP A 86 23.00 12.34 2.34
N GLY A 87 24.00 12.34 3.22
CA GLY A 87 24.38 13.49 4.07
C GLY A 87 23.52 13.61 5.34
N ASP A 88 24.04 14.32 6.34
CA ASP A 88 23.39 14.55 7.65
C ASP A 88 22.82 13.27 8.29
N ASP A 89 23.61 12.19 8.27
CA ASP A 89 23.25 10.85 8.74
C ASP A 89 22.03 10.20 8.07
N ASN A 90 21.53 10.79 6.97
CA ASN A 90 20.43 10.24 6.19
C ASN A 90 20.91 9.12 5.27
N ILE A 91 20.12 8.06 5.18
CA ILE A 91 20.33 6.93 4.27
C ILE A 91 19.18 6.89 3.28
N ALA A 92 19.46 7.01 1.99
CA ALA A 92 18.47 6.82 0.92
C ALA A 92 18.46 5.36 0.46
N HIS A 93 17.30 4.71 0.56
CA HIS A 93 17.03 3.39 -0.02
C HIS A 93 16.34 3.49 -1.37
N MET A 94 15.73 4.63 -1.69
CA MET A 94 15.09 4.91 -2.96
C MET A 94 15.62 6.22 -3.53
N VAL A 95 16.11 6.17 -4.76
CA VAL A 95 16.55 7.34 -5.51
C VAL A 95 15.68 7.47 -6.75
N THR A 96 14.94 8.58 -6.85
CA THR A 96 14.01 8.85 -7.94
C THR A 96 14.53 9.99 -8.80
N GLY A 97 15.15 9.66 -9.93
CA GLY A 97 15.61 10.65 -10.89
C GLY A 97 14.42 11.17 -11.69
N ILE A 98 14.24 12.49 -11.70
CA ILE A 98 13.15 13.15 -12.42
C ILE A 98 13.74 14.05 -13.51
N ALA A 99 13.39 13.74 -14.77
CA ALA A 99 13.58 14.64 -15.89
C ALA A 99 12.22 15.24 -16.25
N ALA A 100 12.04 16.55 -16.09
CA ALA A 100 10.78 17.22 -16.39
C ALA A 100 11.00 18.50 -17.20
N ARG A 101 10.24 18.65 -18.30
CA ARG A 101 10.28 19.88 -19.10
C ARG A 101 9.48 21.02 -18.47
N SER A 102 8.65 20.76 -17.47
CA SER A 102 7.75 21.71 -16.80
C SER A 102 7.59 21.35 -15.30
N ASN A 103 6.60 21.93 -14.61
CA ASN A 103 6.25 21.59 -13.22
C ASN A 103 5.61 20.18 -13.06
N GLU A 104 5.71 19.33 -14.07
CA GLU A 104 5.21 17.94 -14.09
C GLU A 104 5.79 17.05 -12.97
N HIS A 105 6.92 17.43 -12.36
CA HIS A 105 7.49 16.74 -11.19
C HIS A 105 6.54 16.73 -9.98
N LEU A 106 5.64 17.72 -9.85
CA LEU A 106 4.73 17.84 -8.71
C LEU A 106 3.75 16.67 -8.59
N GLU A 107 3.34 16.07 -9.71
CA GLU A 107 2.40 14.93 -9.69
C GLU A 107 3.08 13.67 -9.15
N ILE A 108 4.37 13.48 -9.46
CA ILE A 108 5.19 12.41 -8.89
C ILE A 108 5.43 12.64 -7.40
N LEU A 109 5.72 13.89 -7.00
CA LEU A 109 5.86 14.25 -5.59
C LEU A 109 4.58 13.94 -4.79
N ARG A 110 3.40 14.18 -5.37
CA ARG A 110 2.10 13.82 -4.74
C ARG A 110 1.96 12.32 -4.51
N GLN A 111 2.34 11.49 -5.48
CA GLN A 111 2.34 10.04 -5.31
C GLN A 111 3.31 9.60 -4.20
N LEU A 112 4.48 10.25 -4.14
CA LEU A 112 5.50 9.96 -3.13
C LEU A 112 5.16 10.53 -1.75
N THR A 113 4.25 11.49 -1.63
CA THR A 113 3.89 12.11 -0.33
C THR A 113 3.30 11.08 0.65
N ARG A 114 2.55 10.08 0.15
CA ARG A 114 2.07 8.95 0.96
C ARG A 114 3.25 8.15 1.52
N VAL A 115 4.19 7.82 0.64
CA VAL A 115 5.37 7.01 0.95
C VAL A 115 6.28 7.72 1.95
N LEU A 116 6.41 9.04 1.86
CA LEU A 116 7.17 9.86 2.81
C LEU A 116 6.59 9.87 4.23
N SER A 117 5.32 9.51 4.41
CA SER A 117 4.62 9.55 5.70
C SER A 117 4.54 8.17 6.40
N ASP A 118 5.06 7.11 5.77
CA ASP A 118 4.93 5.73 6.25
C ASP A 118 6.31 5.13 6.60
N ASP A 119 6.66 5.15 7.89
CA ASP A 119 7.94 4.67 8.42
C ASP A 119 8.25 3.19 8.12
N SER A 120 7.27 2.41 7.63
CA SER A 120 7.49 1.02 7.21
C SER A 120 8.11 0.88 5.82
N VAL A 121 8.03 1.92 4.98
CA VAL A 121 8.48 1.89 3.58
C VAL A 121 9.96 1.52 3.45
N PRO A 122 10.93 2.12 4.18
CA PRO A 122 12.33 1.78 4.03
C PRO A 122 12.59 0.29 4.22
N GLN A 123 11.96 -0.30 5.24
CA GLN A 123 12.09 -1.73 5.53
C GLN A 123 11.45 -2.60 4.45
N ALA A 124 10.33 -2.16 3.86
CA ALA A 124 9.70 -2.85 2.75
C ALA A 124 10.57 -2.79 1.48
N LEU A 125 11.11 -1.62 1.14
CA LEU A 125 12.00 -1.44 -0.01
C LEU A 125 13.30 -2.24 0.10
N GLN A 126 13.88 -2.36 1.30
CA GLN A 126 15.05 -3.22 1.54
C GLN A 126 14.77 -4.70 1.25
N LYS A 127 13.52 -5.16 1.44
CA LYS A 127 13.11 -6.54 1.24
C LYS A 127 12.61 -6.82 -0.19
N ALA A 128 12.22 -5.79 -0.92
CA ALA A 128 11.71 -5.92 -2.28
C ALA A 128 12.75 -6.52 -3.22
N LYS A 129 12.34 -7.52 -4.00
CA LYS A 129 13.18 -8.27 -4.95
C LYS A 129 12.81 -7.99 -6.40
N THR A 130 11.61 -7.45 -6.65
CA THR A 130 11.09 -7.24 -8.00
C THR A 130 10.57 -5.81 -8.20
N PRO A 131 10.65 -5.27 -9.44
CA PRO A 131 10.02 -4.00 -9.78
C PRO A 131 8.53 -3.93 -9.44
N SER A 132 7.83 -5.06 -9.57
CA SER A 132 6.41 -5.18 -9.24
C SER A 132 6.15 -4.96 -7.74
N GLU A 133 6.93 -5.61 -6.87
CA GLU A 133 6.85 -5.40 -5.41
C GLU A 133 7.13 -3.95 -5.02
N VAL A 134 8.10 -3.31 -5.67
CA VAL A 134 8.38 -1.88 -5.43
C VAL A 134 7.20 -1.02 -5.88
N LEU A 135 6.64 -1.28 -7.06
CA LEU A 135 5.49 -0.53 -7.57
C LEU A 135 4.33 -0.63 -6.59
N THR A 136 4.03 -1.82 -6.09
CA THR A 136 3.05 -2.06 -5.03
C THR A 136 3.29 -1.18 -3.80
N ILE A 137 4.52 -1.18 -3.28
CA ILE A 137 4.88 -0.39 -2.09
C ILE A 137 4.59 1.10 -2.34
N LEU A 138 4.88 1.60 -3.54
CA LEU A 138 4.76 3.02 -3.88
C LEU A 138 3.33 3.47 -4.20
N THR A 139 2.55 2.64 -4.89
CA THR A 139 1.14 2.93 -5.20
C THR A 139 0.24 2.65 -4.01
N GLY A 140 0.71 1.85 -3.06
CA GLY A 140 -0.09 1.31 -1.97
C GLY A 140 -1.34 0.61 -2.49
N THR A 141 -1.26 0.04 -3.70
CA THR A 141 -2.15 -1.02 -4.15
C THR A 141 -1.63 -2.26 -3.47
N ASP A 142 -2.27 -2.65 -2.38
CA ASP A 142 -1.90 -3.82 -1.58
C ASP A 142 -1.73 -5.07 -2.47
N THR A 143 -0.48 -5.39 -2.82
CA THR A 143 0.00 -6.77 -2.77
C THR A 143 0.58 -6.90 -1.38
N ASP A 144 -0.32 -6.86 -0.39
CA ASP A 144 -0.10 -7.71 0.76
C ASP A 144 0.26 -9.08 0.18
N ASN A 145 1.40 -9.59 0.64
CA ASN A 145 1.81 -10.98 0.51
C ASN A 145 0.59 -11.86 0.21
N ASN A 146 0.61 -12.51 -0.94
CA ASN A 146 0.00 -13.81 -1.07
C ASN A 146 0.94 -14.76 -0.30
N PRO A 147 0.76 -15.06 1.02
CA PRO A 147 0.98 -16.44 1.34
C PRO A 147 0.00 -17.19 0.43
N GLN A 148 0.53 -18.21 -0.22
CA GLN A 148 -0.19 -19.19 -1.01
C GLN A 148 -1.68 -19.30 -0.69
N GLU A 149 -2.49 -19.66 -1.68
CA GLU A 149 -3.79 -20.32 -1.48
C GLU A 149 -3.68 -21.42 -0.41
N GLU A 150 -3.77 -21.02 0.85
CA GLU A 150 -3.87 -21.81 2.06
C GLU A 150 -4.96 -21.06 2.81
N GLY A 151 -6.16 -21.66 2.83
CA GLY A 151 -7.35 -21.01 3.38
C GLY A 151 -7.02 -20.34 4.71
N ILE A 152 -7.32 -19.04 4.82
CA ILE A 152 -7.05 -18.25 6.02
C ILE A 152 -7.59 -19.04 7.21
N ALA A 153 -6.69 -19.63 8.00
CA ALA A 153 -7.07 -20.42 9.17
C ALA A 153 -7.71 -19.45 10.16
N GLY A 154 -9.02 -19.52 10.31
CA GLY A 154 -9.82 -18.61 11.11
C GLY A 154 -11.30 -18.74 10.79
N GLU A 155 -12.14 -18.49 11.77
CA GLU A 155 -13.58 -18.46 11.55
C GLU A 155 -13.94 -17.25 10.69
N GLN A 156 -14.94 -17.39 9.81
CA GLN A 156 -15.38 -16.32 8.92
C GLN A 156 -16.88 -16.08 9.05
N ALA A 157 -17.29 -14.82 9.00
CA ALA A 157 -18.68 -14.43 8.92
C ALA A 157 -18.83 -13.21 8.01
N THR A 158 -19.93 -13.15 7.26
CA THR A 158 -20.26 -12.03 6.39
C THR A 158 -21.48 -11.30 6.94
N PHE A 159 -21.39 -9.98 7.07
CA PHE A 159 -22.47 -9.12 7.55
C PHE A 159 -22.79 -8.02 6.55
N VAL A 160 -24.07 -7.63 6.46
CA VAL A 160 -24.51 -6.50 5.63
C VAL A 160 -24.53 -5.23 6.47
N ILE A 161 -23.94 -4.15 5.97
CA ILE A 161 -23.96 -2.85 6.66
C ILE A 161 -25.26 -2.12 6.35
N HIS A 162 -26.03 -1.80 7.39
CA HIS A 162 -27.29 -1.07 7.25
C HIS A 162 -27.21 0.38 7.73
N ASN A 163 -26.05 0.85 8.18
CA ASN A 163 -25.82 2.26 8.54
C ASN A 163 -26.11 3.17 7.33
N PRO A 164 -26.87 4.27 7.48
CA PRO A 164 -27.29 5.13 6.36
C PRO A 164 -26.12 5.63 5.50
N HIS A 165 -24.99 5.95 6.14
CA HIS A 165 -23.77 6.41 5.47
C HIS A 165 -22.65 5.35 5.49
N GLY A 166 -22.98 4.10 5.80
CA GLY A 166 -22.02 3.00 5.87
C GLY A 166 -21.04 3.12 7.04
N LEU A 167 -19.83 2.57 6.90
CA LEU A 167 -18.79 2.59 7.94
C LEU A 167 -17.92 3.87 7.87
N HIS A 168 -18.55 5.03 8.06
CA HIS A 168 -17.83 6.30 8.24
C HIS A 168 -17.26 6.43 9.67
N ALA A 169 -16.65 7.57 9.99
CA ALA A 169 -15.89 7.79 11.21
C ALA A 169 -16.58 7.32 12.52
N ARG A 170 -17.88 7.54 12.68
CA ARG A 170 -18.63 7.22 13.90
C ARG A 170 -18.91 5.72 14.08
N PRO A 171 -19.65 5.03 13.18
CA PRO A 171 -19.91 3.60 13.32
C PRO A 171 -18.62 2.77 13.27
N SER A 172 -17.63 3.21 12.50
CA SER A 172 -16.29 2.59 12.48
C SER A 172 -15.57 2.73 13.82
N ALA A 173 -15.63 3.90 14.48
CA ALA A 173 -15.03 4.06 15.80
C ALA A 173 -15.68 3.15 16.86
N VAL A 174 -17.00 2.97 16.82
CA VAL A 174 -17.72 2.06 17.71
C VAL A 174 -17.31 0.61 17.46
N LEU A 175 -17.25 0.20 16.20
CA LEU A 175 -16.82 -1.14 15.79
C LEU A 175 -15.36 -1.41 16.21
N VAL A 176 -14.43 -0.53 15.86
CA VAL A 176 -13.00 -0.67 16.15
C VAL A 176 -12.74 -0.66 17.66
N LYS A 177 -13.42 0.21 18.42
CA LYS A 177 -13.31 0.22 19.88
C LYS A 177 -13.71 -1.12 20.48
N PHE A 178 -14.75 -1.75 19.95
CA PHE A 178 -15.15 -3.08 20.38
C PHE A 178 -14.14 -4.15 19.97
N ILE A 179 -13.70 -4.18 18.71
CA ILE A 179 -12.73 -5.18 18.22
C ILE A 179 -11.41 -5.11 19.00
N LYS A 180 -10.97 -3.93 19.45
CA LYS A 180 -9.79 -3.76 20.31
C LYS A 180 -9.91 -4.45 21.67
N GLN A 181 -11.11 -4.75 22.15
CA GLN A 181 -11.35 -5.45 23.41
C GLN A 181 -11.29 -6.98 23.25
N LEU A 182 -11.22 -7.48 22.02
CA LEU A 182 -11.16 -8.91 21.73
C LEU A 182 -9.71 -9.41 21.73
N ASP A 183 -9.49 -10.54 22.41
CA ASP A 183 -8.22 -11.29 22.42
C ASP A 183 -8.06 -12.19 21.17
N CYS A 184 -8.47 -11.67 20.02
CA CYS A 184 -8.28 -12.33 18.73
C CYS A 184 -7.82 -11.31 17.68
N ALA A 185 -7.14 -11.82 16.65
CA ALA A 185 -6.92 -11.04 15.44
C ALA A 185 -8.21 -11.02 14.64
N VAL A 186 -8.60 -9.84 14.13
CA VAL A 186 -9.79 -9.67 13.30
C VAL A 186 -9.43 -8.85 12.07
N THR A 187 -9.69 -9.39 10.89
CA THR A 187 -9.59 -8.65 9.62
C THR A 187 -10.96 -8.41 9.01
N ILE A 188 -11.09 -7.31 8.28
CA ILE A 188 -12.34 -6.86 7.65
C ILE A 188 -12.10 -6.58 6.18
N GLU A 189 -12.97 -7.09 5.32
CA GLU A 189 -12.92 -6.91 3.88
C GLU A 189 -14.31 -6.54 3.37
N ASN A 190 -14.37 -5.69 2.35
CA ASN A 190 -15.59 -5.31 1.67
C ASN A 190 -15.71 -6.11 0.36
N LEU A 191 -16.66 -7.03 0.32
CA LEU A 191 -16.85 -7.96 -0.79
C LEU A 191 -17.49 -7.31 -2.02
N ASP A 192 -18.13 -6.14 -1.88
CA ASP A 192 -18.84 -5.51 -2.99
C ASP A 192 -17.95 -4.54 -3.78
N ASN A 193 -16.86 -4.03 -3.20
CA ASN A 193 -15.88 -3.22 -3.92
C ASN A 193 -14.46 -3.82 -3.94
N ASN A 194 -14.29 -5.04 -3.41
CA ASN A 194 -13.02 -5.75 -3.33
C ASN A 194 -11.90 -4.94 -2.65
N THR A 195 -12.23 -4.30 -1.53
CA THR A 195 -11.23 -3.58 -0.71
C THR A 195 -10.99 -4.27 0.62
N GLY A 196 -9.75 -4.22 1.10
CA GLY A 196 -9.26 -5.04 2.20
C GLY A 196 -8.73 -6.40 1.73
N PRO A 197 -8.48 -7.36 2.64
CA PRO A 197 -8.73 -7.28 4.09
C PRO A 197 -7.84 -6.26 4.80
N VAL A 198 -8.37 -5.61 5.83
CA VAL A 198 -7.61 -4.70 6.71
C VAL A 198 -7.71 -5.13 8.17
N ASP A 199 -6.76 -4.70 8.99
CA ASP A 199 -6.82 -4.86 10.45
C ASP A 199 -8.05 -4.14 11.04
N GLY A 200 -8.97 -4.92 11.62
CA GLY A 200 -10.19 -4.42 12.26
C GLY A 200 -9.94 -3.58 13.52
N LYS A 201 -8.71 -3.59 14.07
CA LYS A 201 -8.29 -2.72 15.18
C LYS A 201 -7.79 -1.35 14.71
N ASN A 202 -7.62 -1.13 13.40
CA ASN A 202 -7.15 0.13 12.84
C ASN A 202 -8.30 0.96 12.23
N LEU A 203 -8.70 2.03 12.91
CA LEU A 203 -9.81 2.89 12.48
C LEU A 203 -9.66 3.46 11.08
N MET A 204 -8.48 3.97 10.72
CA MET A 204 -8.27 4.59 9.42
C MET A 204 -8.38 3.58 8.29
N LYS A 205 -7.85 2.36 8.50
CA LYS A 205 -7.97 1.28 7.52
C LYS A 205 -9.42 0.78 7.37
N VAL A 206 -10.19 0.70 8.46
CA VAL A 206 -11.60 0.31 8.40
C VAL A 206 -12.44 1.34 7.64
N VAL A 207 -12.20 2.64 7.84
CA VAL A 207 -12.89 3.70 7.09
C VAL A 207 -12.49 3.68 5.61
N SER A 208 -11.24 3.36 5.28
CA SER A 208 -10.78 3.30 3.88
C SER A 208 -11.38 2.14 3.07
N LEU A 209 -12.02 1.16 3.71
CA LEU A 209 -12.80 0.10 3.02
C LEU A 209 -13.99 0.66 2.22
N GLY A 210 -14.38 1.92 2.46
CA GLY A 210 -15.46 2.57 1.72
C GLY A 210 -16.79 1.81 1.79
N ALA A 211 -17.06 1.15 2.92
CA ALA A 211 -18.28 0.38 3.11
C ALA A 211 -19.50 1.31 3.13
N LYS A 212 -20.49 1.03 2.28
CA LYS A 212 -21.74 1.79 2.16
C LYS A 212 -22.92 0.97 2.68
N ASN A 213 -24.07 1.61 2.80
CA ASN A 213 -25.33 0.92 3.07
C ASN A 213 -25.56 -0.20 2.03
N GLY A 214 -25.90 -1.40 2.50
CA GLY A 214 -26.11 -2.59 1.69
C GLY A 214 -24.84 -3.39 1.36
N HIS A 215 -23.65 -2.88 1.67
CA HIS A 215 -22.41 -3.63 1.41
C HIS A 215 -22.25 -4.84 2.34
N ARG A 216 -21.74 -5.94 1.79
CA ARG A 216 -21.37 -7.18 2.43
C ARG A 216 -19.93 -7.11 2.88
N MET A 217 -19.72 -7.23 4.17
CA MET A 217 -18.42 -7.15 4.82
C MET A 217 -18.06 -8.51 5.37
N ARG A 218 -16.93 -9.07 4.93
CA ARG A 218 -16.37 -10.30 5.47
C ARG A 218 -15.47 -9.98 6.65
N PHE A 219 -15.72 -10.65 7.76
CA PHE A 219 -14.89 -10.63 8.96
C PHE A 219 -14.22 -11.99 9.11
N THR A 220 -12.91 -11.98 9.32
CA THR A 220 -12.16 -13.20 9.65
C THR A 220 -11.55 -13.03 11.04
N ALA A 221 -11.83 -13.97 11.95
CA ALA A 221 -11.31 -13.95 13.30
C ALA A 221 -10.37 -15.15 13.54
N GLN A 222 -9.24 -14.90 14.21
CA GLN A 222 -8.23 -15.92 14.54
C GLN A 222 -7.88 -15.86 16.02
N GLY A 223 -8.01 -16.99 16.72
CA GLY A 223 -7.78 -17.12 18.15
C GLY A 223 -8.79 -18.08 18.80
N ALA A 224 -8.59 -18.39 20.08
CA ALA A 224 -9.43 -19.34 20.83
C ALA A 224 -10.92 -18.93 20.86
N ASP A 225 -11.21 -17.63 20.79
CA ASP A 225 -12.56 -17.07 20.85
C ASP A 225 -13.10 -16.60 19.48
N ALA A 226 -12.50 -17.02 18.36
CA ALA A 226 -12.84 -16.53 17.02
C ALA A 226 -14.35 -16.59 16.68
N GLN A 227 -15.00 -17.72 16.96
CA GLN A 227 -16.43 -17.91 16.68
C GLN A 227 -17.32 -16.98 17.53
N ARG A 228 -16.98 -16.82 18.82
CA ARG A 228 -17.69 -15.93 19.74
C ARG A 228 -17.48 -14.46 19.33
N ALA A 229 -16.26 -14.08 18.97
CA ALA A 229 -15.94 -12.75 18.47
C ALA A 229 -16.81 -12.37 17.27
N LEU A 230 -16.92 -13.24 16.26
CA LEU A 230 -17.77 -12.99 15.08
C LEU A 230 -19.25 -12.87 15.44
N HIS A 231 -19.74 -13.68 16.39
CA HIS A 231 -21.12 -13.57 16.86
C HIS A 231 -21.39 -12.19 17.49
N GLU A 232 -20.52 -11.73 18.39
CA GLU A 232 -20.68 -10.43 19.05
C GLU A 232 -20.50 -9.25 18.07
N ILE A 233 -19.59 -9.37 17.10
CA ILE A 233 -19.45 -8.39 15.99
C ILE A 233 -20.76 -8.28 15.21
N GLY A 234 -21.35 -9.42 14.82
CA GLY A 234 -22.63 -9.46 14.11
C GLY A 234 -23.77 -8.80 14.88
N GLN A 235 -23.86 -9.03 16.20
CA GLN A 235 -24.85 -8.37 17.06
C GLN A 235 -24.69 -6.85 17.04
N ARG A 236 -23.47 -6.33 17.16
CA ARG A 236 -23.21 -4.88 17.16
C ARG A 236 -23.49 -4.22 15.82
N ILE A 237 -23.19 -4.91 14.71
CA ILE A 237 -23.57 -4.46 13.37
C ILE A 237 -25.09 -4.40 13.26
N GLY A 238 -25.80 -5.44 13.73
CA GLY A 238 -27.27 -5.46 13.77
C GLY A 238 -27.89 -4.36 14.63
N GLN A 239 -27.20 -3.92 15.69
CA GLN A 239 -27.59 -2.79 16.53
C GLN A 239 -27.23 -1.41 15.94
N GLY A 240 -26.64 -1.38 14.73
CA GLY A 240 -26.34 -0.13 14.01
C GLY A 240 -25.11 0.62 14.49
N LEU A 241 -24.25 0.03 15.33
CA LEU A 241 -22.99 0.62 15.75
C LEU A 241 -23.13 2.04 16.34
N GLY A 242 -24.20 2.29 17.11
CA GLY A 242 -24.46 3.58 17.74
C GLY A 242 -25.24 4.58 16.88
N GLU A 243 -25.86 4.09 15.81
CA GLU A 243 -26.78 4.83 14.93
C GLU A 243 -28.10 4.09 14.77
N MET A 244 -29.17 4.81 14.42
CA MET A 244 -30.44 4.20 14.07
C MET A 244 -30.33 3.57 12.68
N VAL A 245 -30.42 2.24 12.63
CA VAL A 245 -30.49 1.47 11.40
C VAL A 245 -31.90 0.94 11.21
N SER A 246 -32.44 1.09 10.01
CA SER A 246 -33.68 0.41 9.62
C SER A 246 -33.30 -0.99 9.13
N VAL A 247 -33.49 -2.03 9.95
CA VAL A 247 -33.39 -3.41 9.45
C VAL A 247 -34.63 -4.21 9.84
N PRO A 248 -35.32 -4.87 8.90
CA PRO A 248 -36.05 -6.10 9.20
C PRO A 248 -35.02 -7.23 9.39
N VAL A 249 -35.02 -7.82 10.57
CA VAL A 249 -34.18 -8.98 10.93
C VAL A 249 -34.59 -10.22 10.11
N THR A 250 -33.64 -10.98 9.54
CA THR A 250 -33.78 -12.42 9.22
C THR A 250 -32.41 -13.07 8.87
N PRO A 251 -32.24 -14.40 9.00
CA PRO A 251 -31.67 -15.10 10.17
C PRO A 251 -30.27 -15.74 9.84
N PRO A 252 -29.69 -16.67 10.64
CA PRO A 252 -28.23 -16.93 10.70
C PRO A 252 -27.65 -17.55 9.41
N PRO A 253 -26.32 -17.51 9.22
CA PRO A 253 -25.68 -17.89 7.95
C PRO A 253 -25.96 -19.35 7.59
N GLU A 254 -26.19 -19.58 6.30
CA GLU A 254 -26.24 -20.92 5.72
C GLU A 254 -24.93 -21.64 6.08
N ALA A 255 -25.05 -22.70 6.90
CA ALA A 255 -23.92 -23.53 7.29
C ALA A 255 -23.20 -24.00 6.02
N ALA A 256 -21.87 -23.89 6.04
CA ALA A 256 -20.99 -24.31 4.97
C ALA A 256 -21.45 -25.67 4.42
N ARG A 257 -21.93 -25.66 3.18
CA ARG A 257 -22.28 -26.87 2.46
C ARG A 257 -21.02 -27.71 2.37
N GLN A 258 -20.91 -28.73 3.22
CA GLN A 258 -19.83 -29.71 3.21
C GLN A 258 -19.58 -30.14 1.76
N LYS A 259 -18.34 -29.98 1.30
CA LYS A 259 -17.86 -30.54 0.04
C LYS A 259 -18.18 -32.03 0.05
N ARG A 260 -19.28 -32.44 -0.58
CA ARG A 260 -19.53 -33.85 -0.87
C ARG A 260 -18.48 -34.25 -1.88
N SER A 261 -17.47 -34.99 -1.39
CA SER A 261 -16.45 -35.64 -2.19
C SER A 261 -17.13 -36.41 -3.33
N TRP A 262 -16.69 -36.13 -4.55
CA TRP A 262 -17.12 -36.80 -5.79
C TRP A 262 -16.85 -38.32 -5.76
N LEU A 263 -16.03 -38.80 -4.81
CA LEU A 263 -15.70 -40.23 -4.62
C LEU A 263 -16.75 -41.04 -3.83
N SER A 264 -17.80 -40.43 -3.28
CA SER A 264 -18.83 -41.16 -2.52
C SER A 264 -19.98 -41.74 -3.36
N ARG A 265 -19.92 -41.64 -4.70
CA ARG A 265 -20.95 -42.20 -5.62
C ARG A 265 -20.54 -43.51 -6.30
N LEU A 266 -19.41 -44.11 -5.94
CA LEU A 266 -18.95 -45.38 -6.54
C LEU A 266 -19.20 -46.63 -5.68
N PHE A 267 -19.68 -46.49 -4.44
CA PHE A 267 -19.95 -47.63 -3.55
C PHE A 267 -21.13 -47.36 -2.60
N ASN A 268 -22.32 -47.12 -3.14
CA ASN A 268 -23.64 -47.42 -2.53
C ASN A 268 -24.78 -47.03 -3.48
#